data_AF-A0A7J3VBQ5-F1
#
_entry.id   AF-A0A7J3VBQ5-F1
#
_cell.length_a   1.000
_cell.length_b   1.000
_cell.length_c   1.000
_cell.angle_alpha   90.00
_cell.angle_beta   90.00
_cell.angle_gamma   90.00
#
_symmetry.space_group_name_H-M   'P 1'
#
loop_
_entity.id
_entity.type
_entity.pdbx_description
1 polymer ?
#
loop_
_entity_poly.entity_id
_entity_poly.type
_entity_poly.pdbx_seq_one_letter_code
_entity_poly.pdbx_strand_id
1 'polypeptide(L)'
;MPKARCPICDEMIDLGERPHVGDVIECPSCGVSLSIEQKGRRWSLKIVEEEEEEWEEEEELEEEEWEEEEWEEEEEEEEEEEEEW
;
A
#
# COMPACT_ATOMS: atom_id res chain seq x y z
N MET A 1 -25.60 23.22 3.92
CA MET A 1 -24.22 22.70 3.79
C MET A 1 -24.31 21.37 3.05
N PRO A 2 -23.59 21.18 1.93
CA PRO A 2 -23.50 19.92 1.23
C PRO A 2 -23.01 18.80 2.15
N LYS A 3 -23.63 17.63 2.02
CA LYS A 3 -23.29 16.44 2.79
C LYS A 3 -23.14 15.25 1.86
N ALA A 4 -22.23 14.35 2.20
CA ALA A 4 -22.05 13.08 1.51
C ALA A 4 -21.93 11.96 2.54
N ARG A 5 -22.16 10.73 2.10
CA ARG A 5 -22.06 9.56 2.96
C ARG A 5 -20.68 8.93 2.83
N CYS A 6 -20.08 8.55 3.95
CA CYS A 6 -18.87 7.75 3.97
C CYS A 6 -19.16 6.38 3.33
N PRO A 7 -18.37 5.93 2.33
CA PRO A 7 -18.55 4.61 1.71
C PRO A 7 -18.11 3.44 2.61
N ILE A 8 -17.43 3.71 3.74
CA ILE A 8 -16.90 2.70 4.66
C ILE A 8 -17.85 2.44 5.84
N CYS A 9 -18.19 3.50 6.58
CA CYS A 9 -18.99 3.39 7.82
C CYS A 9 -20.43 3.90 7.67
N ASP A 10 -20.85 4.29 6.46
CA ASP A 10 -22.17 4.86 6.17
C ASP A 10 -22.54 6.17 6.91
N GLU A 11 -21.60 6.79 7.63
CA GLU A 11 -21.82 8.04 8.37
C GLU A 11 -22.03 9.25 7.43
N MET A 12 -22.84 10.22 7.85
CA MET A 12 -23.10 11.45 7.09
C MET A 12 -22.07 12.53 7.40
N ILE A 13 -21.18 12.80 6.44
CA ILE A 13 -20.11 13.79 6.56
C ILE A 13 -20.58 15.13 5.98
N ASP A 14 -20.34 16.22 6.72
CA ASP A 14 -20.54 17.58 6.23
C ASP A 14 -19.30 18.04 5.46
N LEU A 15 -19.49 18.49 4.22
CA LEU A 15 -18.41 18.90 3.32
C LEU A 15 -18.08 20.41 3.45
N GLY A 16 -18.74 21.13 4.36
CA GLY A 16 -18.55 22.56 4.54
C GLY A 16 -19.32 23.43 3.53
N GLU A 17 -19.09 24.73 3.51
CA GLU A 17 -19.90 25.67 2.71
C GLU A 17 -19.59 25.64 1.21
N ARG A 18 -18.35 25.31 0.82
CA ARG A 18 -17.88 25.33 -0.57
C ARG A 18 -16.89 24.17 -0.83
N PRO A 19 -17.35 22.92 -0.85
CA PRO A 19 -16.49 21.79 -1.16
C PRO A 19 -16.03 21.85 -2.62
N HIS A 20 -14.76 21.52 -2.85
CA HIS A 20 -14.20 21.39 -4.19
C HIS A 20 -14.02 19.92 -4.55
N VAL A 21 -14.27 19.59 -5.83
CA VAL A 21 -14.02 18.25 -6.35
C VAL A 21 -12.52 18.00 -6.36
N GLY A 22 -12.09 16.86 -5.83
CA GLY A 22 -10.69 16.49 -5.64
C GLY A 22 -10.12 16.84 -4.26
N ASP A 23 -10.84 17.60 -3.42
CA ASP A 23 -10.43 17.82 -2.04
C ASP A 23 -10.39 16.49 -1.28
N VAL A 24 -9.39 16.32 -0.43
CA VAL A 24 -9.26 15.17 0.47
C VAL A 24 -9.69 15.58 1.87
N ILE A 25 -10.60 14.80 2.46
CA ILE A 25 -11.10 14.96 3.82
C ILE A 25 -11.00 13.64 4.56
N GLU A 26 -10.80 13.69 5.87
CA GLU A 26 -10.81 12.51 6.72
C GLU A 26 -12.21 12.26 7.28
N CYS A 27 -12.66 11.00 7.30
CA CYS A 27 -13.92 10.66 7.96
C CYS A 27 -13.76 10.74 9.49
N PRO A 28 -14.54 11.58 10.22
CA PRO A 28 -14.41 11.72 11.67
C PRO A 28 -14.85 10.49 12.47
N SER A 29 -15.46 9.49 11.83
CA SER A 29 -15.94 8.28 12.49
C SER A 29 -15.06 7.06 12.26
N CYS A 30 -14.50 6.89 11.06
CA CYS A 30 -13.65 5.74 10.75
C CYS A 30 -12.20 6.10 10.45
N GLY A 31 -11.84 7.38 10.35
CA GLY A 31 -10.47 7.85 10.12
C GLY A 31 -9.95 7.67 8.69
N VAL A 32 -10.77 7.23 7.74
CA VAL A 32 -10.34 6.98 6.35
C VAL A 32 -10.25 8.29 5.57
N SER A 33 -9.18 8.42 4.79
CA SER A 33 -8.95 9.47 3.78
C SER A 33 -9.91 9.32 2.60
N LEU A 34 -10.71 10.35 2.32
CA LEU A 34 -11.76 10.36 1.30
C LEU A 34 -11.62 11.57 0.36
N SER A 35 -11.69 11.36 -0.94
CA SER A 35 -11.74 12.43 -1.95
C SER A 35 -13.18 12.80 -2.30
N ILE A 36 -13.43 14.09 -2.45
CA ILE A 36 -14.73 14.64 -2.82
C ILE A 36 -14.94 14.51 -4.34
N GLU A 37 -16.01 13.82 -4.73
CA GLU A 37 -16.49 13.73 -6.10
C GLU A 37 -17.88 14.35 -6.24
N GLN A 38 -18.18 14.88 -7.43
CA GLN A 38 -19.52 15.37 -7.77
C GLN A 38 -20.09 14.63 -8.98
N LYS A 39 -21.14 13.83 -8.76
CA LYS A 39 -21.87 13.11 -9.80
C LYS A 39 -23.16 13.88 -10.12
N GLY A 40 -23.06 14.79 -11.10
CA GLY A 40 -24.17 15.66 -11.50
C GLY A 40 -24.54 16.66 -10.40
N ARG A 41 -25.66 16.42 -9.70
CA ARG A 41 -26.13 17.27 -8.59
C ARG A 41 -25.85 16.70 -7.20
N ARG A 42 -25.25 15.51 -7.10
CA ARG A 42 -25.03 14.80 -5.84
C ARG A 42 -23.54 14.71 -5.53
N TRP A 43 -23.19 14.95 -4.27
CA TRP A 43 -21.84 14.74 -3.74
C TRP A 43 -21.65 13.28 -3.38
N SER A 44 -20.49 12.73 -3.74
CA SER A 44 -20.04 11.38 -3.38
C SER A 44 -18.61 11.43 -2.87
N LEU A 45 -18.22 10.43 -2.10
CA LEU A 45 -16.87 10.29 -1.56
C LEU A 45 -16.25 9.02 -2.12
N LYS A 46 -14.96 9.10 -2.50
CA LYS A 46 -14.17 7.95 -2.95
C LYS A 46 -12.99 7.79 -1.99
N ILE A 47 -12.70 6.56 -1.59
CA ILE A 47 -11.54 6.23 -0.76
C ILE A 47 -10.28 6.65 -1.51
N VAL A 48 -9.42 7.39 -0.82
CA VAL A 48 -8.04 7.64 -1.25
C VAL A 48 -7.23 6.56 -0.55
N GLU A 49 -6.82 5.56 -1.31
CA GLU A 49 -5.77 4.67 -0.86
C GLU A 49 -4.52 5.55 -0.78
N GLU A 50 -4.05 5.81 0.43
CA GLU A 50 -2.66 6.23 0.61
C GLU A 50 -1.87 5.01 0.11
N GLU A 51 -1.18 5.16 -1.02
CA GLU A 51 -0.17 4.18 -1.44
C GLU A 51 0.84 4.09 -0.29
N GLU A 52 0.60 3.17 0.66
CA GLU A 52 1.67 2.48 1.35
C GLU A 52 2.37 1.67 0.26
N GLU A 53 3.23 2.37 -0.47
CA GLU A 53 4.54 1.95 -0.93
C GLU A 53 4.97 0.57 -0.35
N GLU A 54 4.41 -0.49 -0.94
CA GLU A 54 4.70 -1.91 -0.71
C GLU A 54 6.09 -2.21 -1.28
N TRP A 55 7.14 -1.70 -0.62
CA TRP A 55 8.55 -1.94 -1.01
C TRP A 55 9.24 -2.97 -0.11
N GLU A 56 8.51 -3.91 0.49
CA GLU A 56 9.10 -4.90 1.42
C GLU A 56 9.22 -6.32 0.84
N GLU A 57 9.06 -6.55 -0.48
CA GLU A 57 9.14 -7.92 -1.03
C GLU A 57 10.32 -8.19 -2.00
N GLU A 58 11.00 -7.16 -2.54
CA GLU A 58 12.11 -7.39 -3.50
C GLU A 58 13.50 -7.60 -2.84
N GLU A 59 13.76 -7.07 -1.64
CA GLU A 59 15.08 -7.21 -0.99
C GLU A 59 15.29 -8.60 -0.34
N GLU A 60 14.24 -9.25 0.18
CA GLU A 60 14.36 -10.58 0.83
C GLU A 60 14.72 -11.70 -0.17
N LEU A 61 14.31 -11.60 -1.44
CA LEU A 61 14.57 -12.65 -2.45
C LEU A 61 15.99 -12.61 -3.02
N GLU A 62 16.64 -11.43 -3.04
CA GLU A 62 18.02 -11.31 -3.53
C GLU A 62 19.01 -11.89 -2.51
N GLU A 63 18.79 -11.67 -1.21
CA GLU A 63 19.67 -12.21 -0.14
C GLU A 63 19.69 -13.75 -0.07
N GLU A 64 18.56 -14.43 -0.30
CA GLU A 64 18.48 -15.90 -0.29
C GLU A 64 19.27 -16.56 -1.46
N GLU A 65 19.32 -15.93 -2.63
CA GLU A 65 20.04 -16.45 -3.81
C GLU A 65 21.57 -16.41 -3.61
N TRP A 66 22.09 -15.33 -3.01
CA TRP A 66 23.53 -15.20 -2.73
C TRP A 66 24.01 -16.17 -1.65
N GLU A 67 23.18 -16.45 -0.63
CA GLU A 67 23.55 -17.44 0.38
C GLU A 67 23.66 -18.84 -0.25
N GLU A 68 22.70 -19.27 -1.09
CA GLU A 68 22.77 -20.58 -1.77
C GLU A 68 24.01 -20.73 -2.68
N GLU A 69 24.39 -19.69 -3.43
CA GLU A 69 25.60 -19.72 -4.27
C GLU A 69 26.90 -19.90 -3.46
N GLU A 70 27.00 -19.32 -2.25
CA GLU A 70 28.19 -19.46 -1.40
C GLU A 70 28.36 -20.90 -0.88
N TRP A 71 27.27 -21.57 -0.50
CA TRP A 71 27.31 -22.96 -0.02
C TRP A 71 27.68 -23.96 -1.13
N GLU A 72 27.20 -23.74 -2.37
CA GLU A 72 27.55 -24.62 -3.50
C GLU A 72 29.04 -24.53 -3.84
N GLU A 73 29.64 -23.34 -3.77
CA GLU A 73 31.09 -23.16 -3.96
C GLU A 73 31.91 -23.85 -2.85
N GLU A 74 31.49 -23.75 -1.60
CA GLU A 74 32.17 -24.42 -0.47
C GLU A 74 32.09 -25.95 -0.58
N GLU A 75 30.96 -26.53 -1.00
CA GLU A 75 30.82 -27.98 -1.19
C GLU A 75 31.71 -28.51 -2.34
N GLU A 76 31.83 -27.77 -3.45
CA GLU A 76 32.70 -28.17 -4.57
C GLU A 76 34.19 -28.16 -4.16
N GLU A 77 34.65 -27.18 -3.37
CA GLU A 77 36.04 -27.13 -2.90
C GLU A 77 36.38 -28.30 -1.94
N GLU A 78 35.45 -28.69 -1.06
CA GLU A 78 35.66 -29.84 -0.16
C GLU A 78 35.75 -31.18 -0.92
N GLU A 79 34.95 -31.37 -1.98
CA GLU A 79 35.01 -32.58 -2.81
C GLU A 79 36.35 -32.68 -3.59
N GLU A 80 36.88 -31.57 -4.11
CA GLU A 80 38.17 -31.56 -4.82
C GLU A 80 39.34 -31.90 -3.88
N GLU A 81 39.32 -31.42 -2.62
CA GLU A 81 40.36 -31.74 -1.63
C GLU A 81 40.35 -33.23 -1.21
N GLU A 82 39.20 -33.90 -1.22
CA GLU A 82 39.09 -35.34 -0.91
C GLU A 82 39.62 -36.23 -2.03
N GLU A 83 39.58 -35.78 -3.30
CA GLU A 83 40.07 -36.55 -4.46
C GLU A 83 41.61 -36.52 -4.62
N GLU A 84 42.32 -35.65 -3.91
CA GLU A 84 43.79 -35.50 -3.98
C GLU A 84 44.60 -36.39 -3.01
N TRP A 85 43.96 -37.28 -2.22
CA TRP A 85 44.62 -38.20 -1.27
C TRP A 85 44.62 -39.69 -1.65
#